data_AF-A0A1V9Z0Z4-F1
#
_entry.id   AF-A0A1V9Z0Z4-F1
#
_cell.length_a   1.000
_cell.length_b   1.000
_cell.length_c   1.000
_cell.angle_alpha   90.00
_cell.angle_beta   90.00
_cell.angle_gamma   90.00
#
_symmetry.space_group_name_H-M   'P 1'
#
loop_
_entity.id
_entity.type
_entity.pdbx_description
1 polymer ?
#
loop_
_entity_poly.entity_id
_entity_poly.type
_entity_poly.pdbx_seq_one_letter_code
_entity_poly.pdbx_strand_id
1 'polypeptide(L)'
;MRKDVKFETKHGRYITSEKTRRLLDDIGGAGTVHEYCTRFYARFLADAHLKAFSFLDDGAVAHADRLATFLVQEMGGDVPVPSPAFATAHHKARHCTKRHPFVRGRPFSQKDSRVWMRLHFWAARECGLARHRVFWKWYISFIQHHIAVYEKTSAAYAKEDALWSADTTAIDAYLHNGNIMVDLP
;
A
#
# COMPACT_ATOMS: atom_id res chain seq x y z
N MET A 1 4.37 -24.23 -15.18
CA MET A 1 3.22 -23.36 -14.84
C MET A 1 3.05 -23.40 -13.32
N ARG A 2 3.44 -22.34 -12.59
CA ARG A 2 3.31 -22.32 -11.11
C ARG A 2 1.83 -22.23 -10.72
N LYS A 3 1.44 -22.98 -9.69
CA LYS A 3 0.07 -23.06 -9.16
C LYS A 3 -0.39 -21.68 -8.65
N ASP A 4 -1.67 -21.37 -8.83
CA ASP A 4 -2.32 -20.15 -8.30
C ASP A 4 -2.02 -20.00 -6.79
N VAL A 5 -1.52 -18.84 -6.37
CA VAL A 5 -1.41 -18.45 -4.96
C VAL A 5 -2.67 -17.70 -4.57
N LYS A 6 -3.48 -18.27 -3.69
CA LYS A 6 -4.72 -17.64 -3.22
C LYS A 6 -4.42 -16.74 -2.02
N PHE A 7 -5.13 -15.62 -1.95
CA PHE A 7 -5.22 -14.84 -0.73
C PHE A 7 -6.16 -15.56 0.24
N GLU A 8 -5.69 -15.89 1.43
CA GLU A 8 -6.41 -16.71 2.41
C GLU A 8 -6.48 -15.97 3.75
N THR A 9 -7.63 -16.10 4.42
CA THR A 9 -7.84 -15.52 5.76
C THR A 9 -8.41 -16.57 6.72
N LYS A 10 -8.12 -16.43 8.01
CA LYS A 10 -8.72 -17.21 9.09
C LYS A 10 -9.16 -16.26 10.20
N HIS A 11 -10.43 -16.34 10.57
CA HIS A 11 -11.07 -15.43 11.52
C HIS A 11 -10.86 -13.94 11.16
N GLY A 12 -10.91 -13.61 9.87
CA GLY A 12 -10.74 -12.25 9.38
C GLY A 12 -9.32 -11.71 9.39
N ARG A 13 -8.31 -12.53 9.69
CA ARG A 13 -6.88 -12.19 9.56
C ARG A 13 -6.27 -12.91 8.38
N TYR A 14 -5.43 -12.23 7.60
CA TYR A 14 -4.65 -12.87 6.56
C TYR A 14 -3.70 -13.94 7.13
N ILE A 15 -3.45 -14.99 6.35
CA ILE A 15 -2.55 -16.09 6.71
C ILE A 15 -1.36 -16.13 5.75
N THR A 16 -0.17 -15.97 6.31
CA THR A 16 1.09 -16.22 5.63
C THR A 16 1.29 -17.72 5.37
N SER A 17 1.86 -18.07 4.22
CA SER A 17 2.14 -19.46 3.86
C SER A 17 3.46 -19.62 3.11
N GLU A 18 3.95 -20.85 3.03
CA GLU A 18 5.11 -21.18 2.18
C GLU A 18 4.91 -20.77 0.71
N LYS A 19 3.65 -20.72 0.23
CA LYS A 19 3.35 -20.25 -1.13
C LYS A 19 3.57 -18.75 -1.28
N THR A 20 3.22 -17.95 -0.27
CA THR A 20 3.40 -16.49 -0.30
C THR A 20 4.87 -16.13 -0.08
N ARG A 21 5.63 -16.96 0.64
CA ARG A 21 7.09 -16.81 0.78
C ARG A 21 7.79 -17.00 -0.56
N ARG A 22 7.45 -18.06 -1.30
CA ARG A 22 7.94 -18.25 -2.67
C ARG A 22 7.53 -17.12 -3.60
N LEU A 23 6.33 -16.57 -3.41
CA LEU A 23 5.84 -15.44 -4.19
C LEU A 23 6.68 -14.17 -3.93
N LEU A 24 7.20 -13.99 -2.72
CA LEU A 24 8.15 -12.93 -2.39
C LEU A 24 9.48 -13.13 -3.14
N ASP A 25 10.03 -14.35 -3.12
CA ASP A 25 11.24 -14.68 -3.88
C ASP A 25 11.05 -14.39 -5.38
N ASP A 26 9.88 -14.75 -5.93
CA ASP A 26 9.54 -14.60 -7.34
C ASP A 26 9.46 -13.15 -7.83
N ILE A 27 9.19 -12.20 -6.94
CA ILE A 27 9.16 -10.77 -7.28
C ILE A 27 10.49 -10.05 -7.01
N GLY A 28 11.55 -10.78 -6.66
CA GLY A 28 12.86 -10.22 -6.34
C GLY A 28 13.09 -9.95 -4.85
N GLY A 29 12.25 -10.51 -3.98
CA GLY A 29 12.47 -10.51 -2.54
C GLY A 29 12.23 -9.17 -1.85
N ALA A 30 12.75 -9.04 -0.62
CA ALA A 30 12.56 -7.87 0.24
C ALA A 30 13.11 -6.57 -0.38
N GLY A 31 14.18 -6.65 -1.19
CA GLY A 31 14.75 -5.50 -1.89
C GLY A 31 13.75 -4.81 -2.82
N THR A 32 13.06 -5.60 -3.66
CA THR A 32 12.01 -5.05 -4.54
C THR A 32 10.87 -4.44 -3.74
N VAL A 33 10.48 -5.06 -2.62
CA VAL A 33 9.41 -4.53 -1.75
C VAL A 33 9.83 -3.18 -1.15
N HIS A 34 11.07 -3.04 -0.67
CA HIS A 34 11.59 -1.76 -0.18
C HIS A 34 11.61 -0.67 -1.25
N GLU A 35 12.07 -0.99 -2.46
CA GLU A 35 12.10 -0.04 -3.57
C GLU A 35 10.68 0.45 -3.90
N TYR A 36 9.74 -0.48 -4.02
CA TYR A 36 8.34 -0.17 -4.28
C TYR A 36 7.75 0.71 -3.16
N CYS A 37 7.95 0.36 -1.89
CA CYS A 37 7.46 1.17 -0.77
C CYS A 37 8.08 2.58 -0.76
N THR A 38 9.36 2.70 -1.13
CA THR A 38 10.06 3.99 -1.21
C THR A 38 9.46 4.87 -2.30
N ARG A 39 9.24 4.32 -3.50
CA ARG A 39 8.56 5.02 -4.61
C ARG A 39 7.12 5.40 -4.27
N PHE A 40 6.42 4.54 -3.52
CA PHE A 40 5.09 4.84 -3.03
C PHE A 40 5.10 6.04 -2.08
N TYR A 41 5.96 6.04 -1.05
CA TYR A 41 5.99 7.15 -0.10
C TYR A 41 6.54 8.45 -0.69
N ALA A 42 7.44 8.40 -1.67
CA ALA A 42 7.84 9.58 -2.41
C ALA A 42 6.62 10.25 -3.07
N ARG A 43 5.72 9.47 -3.68
CA ARG A 43 4.45 9.97 -4.24
C ARG A 43 3.46 10.42 -3.17
N PHE A 44 3.31 9.64 -2.10
CA PHE A 44 2.44 9.98 -0.98
C PHE A 44 2.78 11.35 -0.39
N LEU A 45 4.07 11.66 -0.25
CA LEU A 45 4.54 12.94 0.30
C LEU A 45 4.45 14.09 -0.72
N ALA A 46 4.49 13.78 -2.01
CA ALA A 46 4.27 14.76 -3.08
C ALA A 46 2.78 15.08 -3.28
N ASP A 47 1.88 14.16 -2.94
CA ASP A 47 0.43 14.31 -3.04
C ASP A 47 -0.08 15.37 -2.05
N ALA A 48 -0.80 16.37 -2.57
CA ALA A 48 -1.23 17.52 -1.78
C ALA A 48 -2.25 17.15 -0.69
N HIS A 49 -2.99 16.05 -0.89
CA HIS A 49 -4.06 15.58 -0.02
C HIS A 49 -3.53 14.60 1.05
N LEU A 50 -2.73 13.62 0.65
CA LEU A 50 -2.25 12.56 1.53
C LEU A 50 -1.10 12.97 2.43
N LYS A 51 -0.21 13.89 2.00
CA LYS A 51 0.99 14.25 2.76
C LYS A 51 0.70 14.63 4.22
N ALA A 52 -0.45 15.25 4.49
CA ALA A 52 -0.87 15.65 5.84
C ALA A 52 -0.99 14.47 6.82
N PHE A 53 -1.25 13.26 6.30
CA PHE A 53 -1.37 12.03 7.08
C PHE A 53 -0.03 11.34 7.37
N SER A 54 1.08 11.84 6.82
CA SER A 54 2.43 11.37 7.19
C SER A 54 2.86 11.95 8.55
N PHE A 55 4.00 11.45 9.06
CA PHE A 55 4.71 12.14 10.14
C PHE A 55 5.55 13.26 9.54
N LEU A 56 5.56 14.43 10.18
CA LEU A 56 6.12 15.67 9.62
C LEU A 56 7.60 15.55 9.23
N ASP A 57 8.40 14.82 10.01
CA ASP A 57 9.87 14.82 9.89
C ASP A 57 10.46 13.45 9.49
N ASP A 58 9.63 12.50 9.07
CA ASP A 58 10.02 11.09 8.94
C ASP A 58 10.45 10.72 7.51
N GLY A 59 10.00 11.49 6.51
CA GLY A 59 10.41 11.31 5.11
C GLY A 59 9.95 10.00 4.46
N ALA A 60 10.31 9.81 3.19
CA ALA A 60 9.84 8.66 2.42
C ALA A 60 10.47 7.34 2.88
N VAL A 61 11.78 7.35 3.15
CA VAL A 61 12.57 6.14 3.43
C VAL A 61 12.11 5.49 4.75
N ALA A 62 12.04 6.24 5.85
CA ALA A 62 11.67 5.64 7.14
C ALA A 62 10.22 5.15 7.16
N HIS A 63 9.31 5.82 6.43
CA HIS A 63 7.94 5.32 6.26
C HIS A 63 7.89 4.06 5.39
N ALA A 64 8.67 4.05 4.30
CA ALA A 64 8.79 2.90 3.41
C ALA A 64 9.33 1.67 4.14
N ASP A 65 10.35 1.83 4.99
CA ASP A 65 10.94 0.73 5.74
C ASP A 65 9.91 0.01 6.61
N ARG A 66 9.01 0.76 7.26
CA ARG A 66 7.96 0.17 8.11
C ARG A 66 6.90 -0.56 7.30
N LEU A 67 6.48 0.00 6.16
CA LEU A 67 5.53 -0.69 5.27
C LEU A 67 6.17 -1.92 4.62
N ALA A 68 7.43 -1.82 4.18
CA ALA A 68 8.16 -2.92 3.58
C ALA A 68 8.38 -4.06 4.58
N THR A 69 8.76 -3.74 5.82
CA THR A 69 8.86 -4.71 6.93
C THR A 69 7.54 -5.46 7.12
N PHE A 70 6.42 -4.73 7.17
CA PHE A 70 5.10 -5.35 7.27
C PHE A 70 4.80 -6.27 6.08
N LEU A 71 4.98 -5.80 4.84
CA LEU A 71 4.68 -6.58 3.64
C LEU A 71 5.56 -7.84 3.51
N VAL A 72 6.86 -7.72 3.77
CA VAL A 72 7.80 -8.85 3.76
C VAL A 72 7.38 -9.89 4.80
N GLN A 73 7.05 -9.45 6.01
CA GLN A 73 6.55 -10.33 7.07
C GLN A 73 5.25 -11.03 6.67
N GLU A 74 4.28 -10.32 6.11
CA GLU A 74 3.00 -10.91 5.65
C GLU A 74 3.24 -11.92 4.53
N MET A 75 4.22 -11.70 3.66
CA MET A 75 4.58 -12.69 2.65
C MET A 75 5.33 -13.89 3.25
N GLY A 76 5.88 -13.79 4.46
CA GLY A 76 6.63 -14.85 5.14
C GLY A 76 8.13 -14.77 4.92
N GLY A 77 8.63 -13.60 4.51
CA GLY A 77 10.06 -13.31 4.49
C GLY A 77 10.56 -12.92 5.87
N ASP A 78 11.88 -13.07 6.05
CA ASP A 78 12.56 -12.69 7.27
C ASP A 78 12.70 -11.16 7.36
N VAL A 79 12.44 -10.63 8.55
CA VAL A 79 12.67 -9.21 8.88
C VAL A 79 13.45 -9.11 10.19
N PRO A 80 14.37 -8.14 10.34
CA PRO A 80 15.17 -8.02 11.56
C PRO A 80 14.33 -7.78 12.82
N VAL A 81 13.29 -6.96 12.67
CA VAL A 81 12.34 -6.64 13.74
C VAL A 81 10.92 -6.81 13.18
N PRO A 82 10.10 -7.71 13.75
CA PRO A 82 8.73 -7.89 13.30
C PRO A 82 7.90 -6.60 13.37
N SER A 83 7.09 -6.38 12.35
CA SER A 83 6.08 -5.33 12.37
C SER A 83 5.01 -5.67 13.41
N PRO A 84 4.53 -4.68 14.19
CA PRO A 84 3.34 -4.85 15.02
C PRO A 84 2.11 -5.18 14.16
N ALA A 85 1.07 -5.71 14.82
CA ALA A 85 -0.21 -5.97 14.17
C ALA A 85 -0.76 -4.72 13.46
N PHE A 86 -1.20 -4.90 12.21
CA PHE A 86 -1.54 -3.80 11.31
C PHE A 86 -2.52 -2.80 11.93
N ALA A 87 -3.67 -3.27 12.46
CA ALA A 87 -4.68 -2.39 13.05
C ALA A 87 -4.14 -1.58 14.25
N THR A 88 -3.34 -2.21 15.12
CA THR A 88 -2.73 -1.55 16.29
C THR A 88 -1.72 -0.49 15.86
N ALA A 89 -0.88 -0.80 14.86
CA ALA A 89 0.10 0.12 14.31
C ALA A 89 -0.56 1.38 13.74
N HIS A 90 -1.63 1.19 12.96
CA HIS A 90 -2.37 2.28 12.32
C HIS A 90 -3.16 3.12 13.32
N HIS A 91 -3.76 2.50 14.34
CA HIS A 91 -4.39 3.23 15.43
C HIS A 91 -3.37 4.12 16.15
N LYS A 92 -2.21 3.58 16.54
CA LYS A 92 -1.14 4.36 17.20
C LYS A 92 -0.65 5.49 16.30
N ALA A 93 -0.40 5.23 15.01
CA ALA A 93 0.04 6.24 14.06
C ALA A 93 -0.99 7.37 13.90
N ARG A 94 -2.29 7.04 13.84
CA ARG A 94 -3.39 7.99 13.69
C ARG A 94 -3.43 9.04 14.79
N HIS A 95 -3.19 8.62 16.03
CA HIS A 95 -3.20 9.50 17.21
C HIS A 95 -1.83 10.07 17.58
N CYS A 96 -0.79 9.79 16.79
CA CYS A 96 0.58 10.20 17.08
C CYS A 96 0.76 11.72 17.00
N THR A 97 1.50 12.29 17.96
CA THR A 97 1.84 13.72 17.99
C THR A 97 2.75 14.18 16.85
N LYS A 98 3.38 13.23 16.14
CA LYS A 98 4.20 13.50 14.95
C LYS A 98 3.38 13.74 13.67
N ARG A 99 2.06 13.49 13.69
CA ARG A 99 1.15 13.81 12.57
C ARG A 99 0.74 15.28 12.58
N HIS A 100 0.35 15.80 11.42
CA HIS A 100 -0.24 17.14 11.30
C HIS A 100 -1.49 17.29 12.19
N PRO A 101 -1.60 18.36 13.02
CA PRO A 101 -2.73 18.54 13.94
C PRO A 101 -4.12 18.44 13.28
N PHE A 102 -4.30 19.02 12.08
CA PHE A 102 -5.59 19.00 11.37
C PHE A 102 -6.14 17.61 11.00
N VAL A 103 -5.28 16.58 10.87
CA VAL A 103 -5.72 15.21 10.53
C VAL A 103 -5.44 14.20 11.63
N ARG A 104 -4.84 14.63 12.75
CA ARG A 104 -4.56 13.76 13.89
C ARG A 104 -5.88 13.23 14.46
N GLY A 105 -5.92 11.93 14.72
CA GLY A 105 -7.12 11.22 15.17
C GLY A 105 -8.15 10.91 14.09
N ARG A 106 -8.03 11.50 12.87
CA ARG A 106 -8.96 11.22 11.78
C ARG A 106 -8.57 9.94 11.04
N PRO A 107 -9.53 9.03 10.76
CA PRO A 107 -9.30 7.94 9.81
C PRO A 107 -9.13 8.50 8.40
N PHE A 108 -8.67 7.64 7.49
CA PHE A 108 -8.81 7.94 6.07
C PHE A 108 -10.30 7.96 5.70
N SER A 109 -10.68 8.93 4.88
CA SER A 109 -11.92 8.88 4.11
C SER A 109 -11.83 7.85 2.98
N GLN A 110 -12.94 7.62 2.28
CA GLN A 110 -12.93 6.79 1.08
C GLN A 110 -12.01 7.41 0.02
N LYS A 111 -12.09 8.73 -0.19
CA LYS A 111 -11.20 9.45 -1.11
C LYS A 111 -9.74 9.22 -0.76
N ASP A 112 -9.36 9.40 0.51
CA ASP A 112 -7.97 9.25 0.98
C ASP A 112 -7.47 7.82 0.69
N SER A 113 -8.32 6.82 0.98
CA SER A 113 -8.01 5.41 0.77
C SER A 113 -7.84 5.07 -0.72
N ARG A 114 -8.65 5.68 -1.58
CA ARG A 114 -8.54 5.50 -3.03
C ARG A 114 -7.31 6.18 -3.62
N VAL A 115 -6.99 7.41 -3.21
CA VAL A 115 -5.73 8.07 -3.59
C VAL A 115 -4.55 7.21 -3.15
N TRP A 116 -4.58 6.70 -1.91
CA TRP A 116 -3.54 5.82 -1.38
C TRP A 116 -3.38 4.58 -2.26
N MET A 117 -4.46 3.86 -2.57
CA MET A 117 -4.42 2.65 -3.39
C MET A 117 -3.87 2.93 -4.79
N ARG A 118 -4.31 4.01 -5.45
CA ARG A 118 -3.87 4.40 -6.79
C ARG A 118 -2.36 4.67 -6.85
N LEU A 119 -1.84 5.48 -5.93
CA LEU A 119 -0.39 5.76 -5.85
C LEU A 119 0.41 4.50 -5.50
N HIS A 120 -0.14 3.65 -4.64
CA HIS A 120 0.47 2.40 -4.19
C HIS A 120 0.57 1.37 -5.33
N PHE A 121 -0.50 1.16 -6.08
CA PHE A 121 -0.49 0.30 -7.26
C PHE A 121 0.38 0.87 -8.39
N TRP A 122 0.41 2.20 -8.56
CA TRP A 122 1.30 2.84 -9.53
C TRP A 122 2.76 2.58 -9.20
N ALA A 123 3.19 2.82 -7.96
CA ALA A 123 4.56 2.51 -7.53
C ALA A 123 4.90 1.01 -7.71
N ALA A 124 3.94 0.12 -7.43
CA ALA A 124 4.14 -1.32 -7.63
C ALA A 124 4.34 -1.69 -9.11
N ARG A 125 3.63 -1.01 -10.03
CA ARG A 125 3.79 -1.21 -11.48
C ARG A 125 5.16 -0.78 -11.98
N GLU A 126 5.67 0.34 -11.48
CA GLU A 126 7.01 0.82 -11.86
C GLU A 126 8.12 -0.15 -11.45
N CYS A 127 7.93 -0.86 -10.34
CA CYS A 127 8.84 -1.92 -9.89
C CYS A 127 8.63 -3.25 -10.63
N GLY A 128 7.81 -3.26 -11.69
CA GLY A 128 7.54 -4.45 -12.49
C GLY A 128 6.65 -5.49 -11.82
N LEU A 129 6.14 -5.25 -10.60
CA LEU A 129 5.38 -6.23 -9.82
C LEU A 129 4.11 -6.70 -10.53
N ALA A 130 3.47 -5.80 -11.30
CA ALA A 130 2.28 -6.13 -12.07
C ALA A 130 2.54 -7.10 -13.25
N ARG A 131 3.80 -7.26 -13.69
CA ARG A 131 4.17 -8.23 -14.73
C ARG A 131 4.08 -9.67 -14.21
N HIS A 132 4.26 -9.87 -12.91
CA HIS A 132 4.09 -11.16 -12.27
C HIS A 132 2.61 -11.43 -11.97
N ARG A 133 1.89 -12.03 -12.94
CA ARG A 133 0.42 -12.19 -12.89
C ARG A 133 -0.12 -12.82 -11.61
N VAL A 134 0.56 -13.83 -11.08
CA VAL A 134 0.14 -14.52 -9.83
C VAL A 134 0.28 -13.58 -8.63
N PHE A 135 1.37 -12.81 -8.57
CA PHE A 135 1.57 -11.80 -7.52
C PHE A 135 0.53 -10.71 -7.63
N TRP A 136 0.33 -10.15 -8.82
CA TRP A 136 -0.59 -9.04 -9.02
C TRP A 136 -2.02 -9.38 -8.60
N LYS A 137 -2.50 -10.58 -8.98
CA LYS A 137 -3.82 -11.09 -8.55
C LYS A 137 -3.90 -11.22 -7.03
N TRP A 138 -2.90 -11.82 -6.40
CA TRP A 138 -2.83 -11.95 -4.94
C TRP A 138 -2.77 -10.57 -4.26
N TYR A 139 -1.98 -9.64 -4.81
CA TYR A 139 -1.72 -8.35 -4.21
C TYR A 139 -2.94 -7.42 -4.23
N ILE A 140 -3.74 -7.46 -5.30
CA ILE A 140 -5.03 -6.75 -5.33
C ILE A 140 -5.93 -7.24 -4.19
N SER A 141 -6.04 -8.55 -3.97
CA SER A 141 -6.81 -9.12 -2.85
C SER A 141 -6.21 -8.76 -1.49
N PHE A 142 -4.88 -8.73 -1.39
CA PHE A 142 -4.16 -8.31 -0.18
C PHE A 142 -4.47 -6.86 0.19
N ILE A 143 -4.41 -5.94 -0.77
CA ILE A 143 -4.73 -4.53 -0.58
C ILE A 143 -6.22 -4.34 -0.29
N GLN A 144 -7.11 -5.03 -1.01
CA GLN A 144 -8.55 -5.05 -0.74
C GLN A 144 -8.86 -5.41 0.72
N HIS A 145 -8.16 -6.39 1.28
CA HIS A 145 -8.35 -6.79 2.67
C HIS A 145 -7.86 -5.71 3.65
N HIS A 146 -6.65 -5.19 3.46
CA HIS A 146 -6.02 -4.27 4.40
C HIS A 146 -6.59 -2.86 4.35
N ILE A 147 -7.02 -2.38 3.18
CA ILE A 147 -7.62 -1.05 3.06
C ILE A 147 -8.95 -0.97 3.83
N ALA A 148 -9.65 -2.10 4.00
CA ALA A 148 -10.89 -2.16 4.79
C ALA A 148 -10.70 -1.80 6.27
N VAL A 149 -9.45 -1.87 6.79
CA VAL A 149 -9.10 -1.43 8.16
C VAL A 149 -9.08 0.09 8.27
N TYR A 150 -8.77 0.79 7.18
CA TYR A 150 -8.79 2.23 7.12
C TYR A 150 -10.21 2.76 6.93
N GLU A 151 -10.86 2.26 5.88
CA GLU A 151 -12.20 2.65 5.48
C GLU A 151 -12.84 1.45 4.77
N LYS A 152 -13.93 0.94 5.34
CA LYS A 152 -14.50 -0.36 4.96
C LYS A 152 -15.00 -0.38 3.52
N THR A 153 -15.57 0.71 3.02
CA THR A 153 -16.18 0.75 1.69
C THR A 153 -15.15 0.82 0.56
N SER A 154 -13.94 1.31 0.86
CA SER A 154 -12.82 1.41 -0.08
C SER A 154 -12.35 0.07 -0.63
N ALA A 155 -12.59 -1.03 0.09
CA ALA A 155 -12.25 -2.37 -0.36
C ALA A 155 -12.86 -2.72 -1.73
N ALA A 156 -14.05 -2.18 -2.04
CA ALA A 156 -14.71 -2.42 -3.32
C ALA A 156 -13.94 -1.84 -4.52
N TYR A 157 -13.09 -0.84 -4.30
CA TYR A 157 -12.40 -0.09 -5.35
C TYR A 157 -10.99 -0.62 -5.65
N ALA A 158 -10.47 -1.59 -4.89
CA ALA A 158 -9.09 -2.06 -5.05
C ALA A 158 -8.76 -2.50 -6.50
N LYS A 159 -9.69 -3.16 -7.18
CA LYS A 159 -9.51 -3.55 -8.59
C LYS A 159 -9.55 -2.34 -9.53
N GLU A 160 -10.46 -1.41 -9.31
CA GLU A 160 -10.59 -0.18 -10.10
C GLU A 160 -9.34 0.70 -9.96
N ASP A 161 -8.86 0.90 -8.74
CA ASP A 161 -7.66 1.70 -8.46
C ASP A 161 -6.38 1.01 -8.96
N ALA A 162 -6.35 -0.32 -8.97
CA ALA A 162 -5.31 -1.08 -9.66
C ALA A 162 -5.37 -0.90 -11.19
N LEU A 163 -6.54 -0.70 -11.80
CA LEU A 163 -6.66 -0.39 -13.23
C LEU A 163 -6.23 1.05 -13.53
N TRP A 164 -6.64 2.01 -12.70
CA TRP A 164 -6.23 3.42 -12.81
C TRP A 164 -4.71 3.55 -12.88
N SER A 165 -3.97 2.78 -12.08
CA SER A 165 -2.50 2.83 -12.09
C SER A 165 -1.83 2.37 -13.40
N ALA A 166 -2.57 1.82 -14.36
CA ALA A 166 -2.08 1.51 -15.70
C ALA A 166 -2.46 2.58 -16.75
N ASP A 167 -3.30 3.55 -16.39
CA ASP A 167 -3.77 4.60 -17.28
C ASP A 167 -2.81 5.80 -17.24
N THR A 168 -1.95 5.90 -18.25
CA THR A 168 -1.00 7.01 -18.38
C THR A 168 -1.70 8.35 -18.52
N THR A 169 -2.87 8.40 -19.16
CA THR A 169 -3.62 9.65 -19.33
C THR A 169 -4.11 10.16 -17.97
N ALA A 170 -4.61 9.25 -17.12
CA ALA A 170 -5.07 9.60 -15.78
C ALA A 170 -3.92 10.01 -14.86
N ILE A 171 -2.76 9.36 -14.99
CA ILE A 171 -1.53 9.71 -14.28
C ILE A 171 -1.04 11.10 -14.72
N ASP A 172 -1.00 11.38 -16.02
CA ASP A 172 -0.58 12.68 -16.56
C ASP A 172 -1.51 13.79 -16.09
N ALA A 173 -2.81 13.55 -16.05
CA ALA A 173 -3.79 14.49 -15.49
C ALA A 173 -3.56 14.76 -13.99
N TYR A 174 -3.28 13.71 -13.19
CA TYR A 174 -2.93 13.85 -11.77
C TYR A 174 -1.67 14.71 -11.57
N LEU A 175 -0.63 14.49 -12.37
CA LEU A 175 0.62 15.26 -12.32
C LEU A 175 0.41 16.71 -12.76
N HIS A 176 -0.31 16.93 -13.86
CA HIS A 176 -0.65 18.26 -14.38
C HIS A 176 -1.47 19.08 -13.37
N ASN A 177 -2.31 18.42 -12.57
CA ASN A 177 -3.10 19.05 -11.52
C ASN A 177 -2.34 19.24 -10.20
N GLY A 178 -1.00 19.21 -10.23
CA GLY A 178 -0.17 19.47 -9.06
C GLY A 178 -0.26 18.37 -8.00
N ASN A 179 -0.31 17.11 -8.44
CA ASN A 179 -0.47 15.93 -7.57
C ASN A 179 -1.80 15.93 -6.81
N ILE A 180 -2.91 16.14 -7.53
CA ILE A 180 -4.27 16.11 -7.00
C ILE A 180 -5.14 15.23 -7.90
N MET A 181 -5.79 14.22 -7.32
CA MET A 181 -6.75 13.36 -8.03
C MET A 181 -8.13 14.01 -8.07
N VAL A 182 -8.40 14.73 -9.15
CA VAL A 182 -9.67 15.46 -9.37
C VAL A 182 -10.81 14.57 -9.87
N ASP A 183 -10.51 13.36 -10.32
CA ASP A 183 -11.48 12.38 -10.82
C ASP A 183 -12.10 11.52 -9.71
N LEU A 184 -11.65 11.68 -8.46
CA LEU A 184 -12.25 11.07 -7.29
C LEU A 184 -13.23 12.05 -6.61
N PRO A 185 -14.43 11.57 -6.21
CA PRO A 185 -15.40 12.38 -5.48
C PRO A 185 -14.83 12.88 -4.13
#